data_AF-A0A952J6H0-F1
#
_entry.id   AF-A0A952J6H0-F1
#
_cell.length_a   1.000
_cell.length_b   1.000
_cell.length_c   1.000
_cell.angle_alpha   90.00
_cell.angle_beta   90.00
_cell.angle_gamma   90.00
#
_symmetry.space_group_name_H-M   'P 1'
#
loop_
_entity.id
_entity.type
_entity.pdbx_description
1 polymer ?
#
loop_
_entity_poly.entity_id
_entity_poly.type
_entity_poly.pdbx_seq_one_letter_code
_entity_poly.pdbx_strand_id
1 'polypeptide(L)'
;MTTSPSKLGLLYLAHLLISADGIIDAKEYQALSKIKEKESISEEDFKKFETAVVGKKERDIYREGIEMMNNCTDEEKLNAFVHLYKMSEIDGRVHVKEVRLLLYTIKNAGIEFNEVVARAQSLTNY
;
A
#
# COMPACT_ATOMS: atom_id res chain seq x y z
N MET A 1 -9.02 -17.30 8.20
CA MET A 1 -8.48 -17.23 6.82
C MET A 1 -7.22 -16.39 6.90
N THR A 2 -6.12 -16.86 6.33
CA THR A 2 -4.84 -16.12 6.27
C THR A 2 -4.91 -15.06 5.17
N THR A 3 -4.56 -13.81 5.49
CA THR A 3 -4.48 -12.72 4.50
C THR A 3 -3.41 -13.03 3.44
N SER A 4 -3.67 -12.69 2.18
CA SER A 4 -2.69 -12.93 1.09
C SER A 4 -1.45 -12.04 1.24
N PRO A 5 -0.29 -12.46 0.71
CA PRO A 5 0.93 -11.66 0.74
C PRO A 5 0.75 -10.28 0.08
N SER A 6 -0.03 -10.19 -1.00
CA SER A 6 -0.34 -8.92 -1.70
C SER A 6 -1.02 -7.90 -0.80
N LYS A 7 -1.97 -8.34 0.03
CA LYS A 7 -2.70 -7.48 0.96
C LYS A 7 -1.83 -6.99 2.11
N LEU A 8 -0.93 -7.85 2.61
CA LEU A 8 0.07 -7.42 3.58
C LEU A 8 1.07 -6.46 2.96
N GLY A 9 1.62 -6.78 1.79
CA GLY A 9 2.52 -5.88 1.06
C GLY A 9 1.88 -4.51 0.81
N LEU A 10 0.58 -4.49 0.51
CA LEU A 10 -0.19 -3.26 0.34
C LEU A 10 -0.17 -2.40 1.60
N LEU A 11 -0.38 -2.98 2.79
CA LEU A 11 -0.33 -2.23 4.04
C LEU A 11 1.06 -1.61 4.31
N TYR A 12 2.14 -2.36 4.05
CA TYR A 12 3.51 -1.85 4.20
C TYR A 12 3.80 -0.68 3.27
N LEU A 13 3.44 -0.82 1.98
CA LEU A 13 3.67 0.22 0.98
C LEU A 13 2.73 1.42 1.19
N ALA A 14 1.49 1.19 1.62
CA ALA A 14 0.53 2.24 1.95
C ALA A 14 1.01 3.07 3.14
N HIS A 15 1.57 2.41 4.18
CA HIS A 15 2.16 3.09 5.31
C HIS A 15 3.31 4.03 4.88
N LEU A 16 4.20 3.57 4.00
CA LEU A 16 5.27 4.43 3.47
C LEU A 16 4.77 5.58 2.60
N LEU A 17 3.60 5.44 1.98
CA LEU A 17 3.02 6.47 1.12
C LEU A 17 2.40 7.61 1.92
N ILE A 18 1.94 7.34 3.15
CA ILE A 18 1.20 8.30 3.97
C ILE A 18 1.93 8.69 5.26
N SER A 19 2.99 7.98 5.62
CA SER A 19 3.74 8.22 6.86
C SER A 19 5.00 9.02 6.59
N ALA A 20 5.13 10.12 7.33
CA ALA A 20 6.26 11.04 7.24
C ALA A 20 7.39 10.73 8.25
N ASP A 21 7.09 10.02 9.34
CA ASP A 21 8.03 9.83 10.46
C ASP A 21 8.11 8.39 11.02
N GLY A 22 7.35 7.44 10.46
CA GLY A 22 7.34 6.03 10.90
C GLY A 22 6.48 5.77 12.13
N ILE A 23 5.65 6.73 12.56
CA ILE A 23 4.63 6.57 13.59
C ILE A 23 3.26 6.64 12.93
N ILE A 24 2.42 5.61 13.13
CA ILE A 24 1.04 5.64 12.64
C ILE A 24 0.21 6.59 13.50
N ASP A 25 -0.07 7.77 12.98
CA ASP A 25 -1.00 8.73 13.60
C ASP A 25 -2.48 8.37 13.34
N ALA A 26 -3.41 9.12 13.92
CA ALA A 26 -4.85 8.84 13.77
C ALA A 26 -5.36 8.95 12.32
N LYS A 27 -4.77 9.83 11.50
CA LYS A 27 -5.16 10.00 10.09
C LYS A 27 -4.59 8.87 9.23
N GLU A 28 -3.35 8.46 9.50
CA GLU A 28 -2.71 7.31 8.87
C GLU A 28 -3.48 6.02 9.20
N TYR A 29 -3.82 5.82 10.46
CA TYR A 29 -4.62 4.68 10.91
C TYR A 29 -5.98 4.63 10.19
N GLN A 30 -6.67 5.78 10.06
CA GLN A 30 -7.93 5.85 9.34
C GLN A 30 -7.78 5.48 7.86
N ALA A 31 -6.68 5.88 7.21
CA ALA A 31 -6.41 5.50 5.83
C ALA A 31 -6.17 3.99 5.68
N LEU A 32 -5.32 3.43 6.54
CA LEU A 32 -5.00 1.99 6.54
C LEU A 32 -6.21 1.13 6.90
N SER A 33 -7.08 1.61 7.80
CA SER A 33 -8.34 0.95 8.14
C SER A 33 -9.29 0.83 6.95
N LYS A 34 -9.35 1.84 6.07
CA LYS A 34 -10.14 1.76 4.83
C LYS A 34 -9.60 0.67 3.89
N ILE A 35 -8.29 0.51 3.78
CA ILE A 35 -7.69 -0.58 2.99
C ILE A 35 -8.08 -1.92 3.59
N LYS A 36 -7.92 -2.07 4.91
CA LYS A 36 -8.30 -3.27 5.64
C LYS A 36 -9.74 -3.68 5.35
N GLU A 37 -10.67 -2.74 5.40
CA GLU A 37 -12.09 -3.00 5.10
C GLU A 37 -12.30 -3.42 3.64
N LYS A 38 -11.74 -2.67 2.68
CA LYS A 38 -11.90 -2.96 1.24
C LYS A 38 -11.32 -4.30 0.82
N GLU A 39 -10.16 -4.65 1.37
CA GLU A 39 -9.45 -5.89 1.05
C GLU A 39 -9.82 -7.05 1.99
N SER A 40 -10.76 -6.84 2.92
CA SER A 40 -11.17 -7.84 3.91
C SER A 40 -9.98 -8.44 4.67
N ILE A 41 -9.03 -7.58 5.09
CA ILE A 41 -7.86 -7.99 5.87
C ILE A 41 -8.31 -8.29 7.30
N SER A 42 -7.88 -9.43 7.83
CA SER A 42 -8.26 -9.86 9.16
C SER A 42 -7.72 -8.91 10.23
N GLU A 43 -8.44 -8.76 11.35
CA GLU A 43 -7.97 -7.99 12.51
C GLU A 43 -6.61 -8.50 13.02
N GLU A 44 -6.42 -9.83 13.00
CA GLU A 44 -5.19 -10.47 13.45
C GLU A 44 -4.00 -10.07 12.56
N ASP A 45 -4.17 -10.11 11.23
CA ASP A 45 -3.10 -9.78 10.30
C ASP A 45 -2.81 -8.28 10.25
N PHE A 46 -3.84 -7.45 10.43
CA PHE A 46 -3.67 -6.00 10.57
C PHE A 46 -2.84 -5.66 11.83
N LYS A 47 -3.16 -6.26 12.99
CA LYS A 47 -2.37 -6.08 14.22
C LYS A 47 -0.93 -6.56 14.10
N LYS A 48 -0.70 -7.67 13.38
CA LYS A 48 0.65 -8.14 13.08
C LYS A 48 1.43 -7.11 12.26
N PHE A 49 0.80 -6.53 11.25
CA PHE A 49 1.38 -5.44 10.47
C PHE A 49 1.72 -4.23 11.36
N GLU A 50 0.79 -3.76 12.19
CA GLU A 50 1.01 -2.61 13.08
C GLU A 50 2.21 -2.85 13.99
N THR A 51 2.26 -4.02 14.63
CA THR A 51 3.38 -4.40 15.50
C THR A 51 4.69 -4.50 14.71
N ALA A 52 4.63 -4.98 13.47
CA ALA A 52 5.82 -5.22 12.66
C ALA A 52 6.46 -3.94 12.12
N VAL A 53 5.72 -2.85 11.91
CA VAL A 53 6.30 -1.60 11.40
C VAL A 53 6.87 -0.70 12.49
N VAL A 54 6.46 -0.89 13.75
CA VAL A 54 6.94 -0.09 14.89
C VAL A 54 8.47 -0.14 15.00
N GLY A 55 9.11 1.03 14.91
CA GLY A 55 10.55 1.18 15.05
C GLY A 55 11.39 0.68 13.86
N LYS A 56 10.76 0.19 12.78
CA LYS A 56 11.48 -0.16 11.54
C LYS A 56 11.83 1.09 10.74
N LYS A 57 12.93 1.03 10.00
CA LYS A 57 13.32 2.09 9.06
C LYS A 57 12.49 1.98 7.79
N GLU A 58 12.21 3.12 7.13
CA GLU A 58 11.49 3.18 5.85
C GLU A 58 11.99 2.15 4.82
N ARG A 59 13.32 2.01 4.71
CA ARG A 59 13.95 1.05 3.79
C ARG A 59 13.59 -0.41 4.09
N ASP A 60 13.52 -0.77 5.36
CA ASP A 60 13.25 -2.15 5.77
C ASP A 60 11.75 -2.46 5.57
N ILE A 61 10.87 -1.50 5.87
CA ILE A 61 9.43 -1.56 5.56
C ILE A 61 9.22 -1.70 4.05
N TYR A 62 9.95 -0.93 3.24
CA TYR A 62 9.86 -0.98 1.78
C TYR A 62 10.27 -2.35 1.25
N ARG A 63 11.41 -2.86 1.73
CA ARG A 63 11.93 -4.17 1.31
C ARG A 63 10.92 -5.28 1.59
N GLU A 64 10.34 -5.31 2.79
CA GLU A 64 9.33 -6.32 3.14
C GLU A 64 8.07 -6.19 2.27
N GLY A 65 7.58 -4.96 2.08
CA GLY A 65 6.42 -4.71 1.23
C GLY A 65 6.61 -5.15 -0.22
N ILE A 66 7.75 -4.79 -0.83
CA ILE A 66 8.03 -5.15 -2.23
C ILE A 66 8.35 -6.64 -2.40
N GLU A 67 9.00 -7.29 -1.43
CA GLU A 67 9.23 -8.74 -1.44
C GLU A 67 7.90 -9.50 -1.41
N MET A 68 6.94 -9.06 -0.60
CA MET A 68 5.59 -9.64 -0.60
C MET A 68 4.90 -9.47 -1.96
N MET A 69 4.97 -8.28 -2.57
CA MET A 69 4.38 -8.03 -3.89
C MET A 69 5.00 -8.86 -5.00
N ASN A 70 6.33 -9.01 -5.00
CA ASN A 70 7.05 -9.73 -6.06
C ASN A 70 6.73 -11.23 -6.08
N ASN A 71 6.19 -11.77 -4.99
CA ASN A 71 5.74 -13.16 -4.88
C ASN A 71 4.26 -13.37 -5.24
N CYS A 72 3.57 -12.32 -5.67
CA CYS A 72 2.17 -12.37 -6.07
C CYS A 72 2.00 -12.41 -7.59
N THR A 73 0.78 -12.71 -8.03
CA THR A 73 0.39 -12.61 -9.44
C THR A 73 0.28 -11.15 -9.88
N ASP A 74 0.40 -10.88 -11.17
CA ASP A 74 0.31 -9.51 -11.69
C ASP A 74 -1.06 -8.88 -11.44
N GLU A 75 -2.13 -9.67 -11.46
CA GLU A 75 -3.48 -9.20 -11.12
C GLU A 75 -3.58 -8.77 -9.64
N GLU A 76 -2.99 -9.54 -8.71
CA GLU A 76 -2.95 -9.16 -7.29
C GLU A 76 -2.13 -7.89 -7.06
N LYS A 77 -0.97 -7.78 -7.72
CA LYS A 77 -0.12 -6.58 -7.66
C LYS A 77 -0.86 -5.36 -8.21
N LEU A 78 -1.49 -5.50 -9.37
CA LEU A 78 -2.24 -4.43 -10.03
C LEU A 78 -3.37 -3.93 -9.12
N ASN A 79 -4.13 -4.82 -8.51
CA ASN A 79 -5.18 -4.44 -7.56
C ASN A 79 -4.60 -3.69 -6.35
N ALA A 80 -3.48 -4.14 -5.77
CA ALA A 80 -2.80 -3.42 -4.70
C ALA A 80 -2.31 -2.03 -5.14
N PHE A 81 -1.71 -1.89 -6.33
CA PHE A 81 -1.21 -0.60 -6.81
C PHE A 81 -2.32 0.38 -7.16
N VAL A 82 -3.51 -0.10 -7.52
CA VAL A 82 -4.70 0.76 -7.68
C VAL A 82 -5.07 1.42 -6.35
N HIS A 83 -4.99 0.70 -5.23
CA HIS A 83 -5.21 1.28 -3.90
C HIS A 83 -4.20 2.37 -3.57
N LEU A 84 -2.90 2.12 -3.79
CA LEU A 84 -1.85 3.11 -3.54
C LEU A 84 -2.01 4.34 -4.42
N TYR A 85 -2.32 4.14 -5.71
CA TYR A 85 -2.59 5.24 -6.64
C TYR A 85 -3.76 6.09 -6.17
N LYS A 86 -4.91 5.47 -5.86
CA LYS A 86 -6.08 6.18 -5.36
C LYS A 86 -5.83 6.94 -4.06
N MET A 87 -5.02 6.38 -3.16
CA MET A 87 -4.59 7.10 -1.96
C MET A 87 -3.76 8.34 -2.28
N SER A 88 -2.90 8.25 -3.30
CA SER A 88 -2.09 9.40 -3.73
C SER A 88 -2.90 10.54 -4.36
N GLU A 89 -4.08 10.23 -4.90
CA GLU A 89 -5.01 11.25 -5.43
C GLU A 89 -5.78 11.99 -4.32
N ILE A 90 -5.76 11.51 -3.07
CA ILE A 90 -6.45 12.18 -1.97
C ILE A 90 -5.65 13.43 -1.58
N ASP A 91 -6.24 14.59 -1.82
CA ASP A 91 -5.62 15.90 -1.63
C ASP A 91 -5.04 16.08 -0.21
N GLY A 92 -3.84 16.66 -0.16
CA GLY A 92 -3.11 16.96 1.08
C GLY A 92 -2.48 15.76 1.82
N ARG A 93 -2.50 14.55 1.24
CA ARG A 93 -1.91 13.35 1.90
C ARG A 93 -0.58 12.87 1.34
N VAL A 94 -0.24 13.21 0.10
CA VAL A 94 0.93 12.65 -0.57
C VAL A 94 1.87 13.73 -1.10
N HIS A 95 3.10 13.72 -0.60
CA HIS A 95 4.22 14.54 -1.00
C HIS A 95 4.92 13.99 -2.25
N VAL A 96 5.70 14.85 -2.92
CA VAL A 96 6.46 14.47 -4.14
C VAL A 96 7.41 13.28 -3.90
N LYS A 97 7.97 13.14 -2.69
CA LYS A 97 8.81 11.98 -2.31
C LYS A 97 8.02 10.67 -2.42
N GLU A 98 6.78 10.66 -1.94
CA GLU A 98 5.89 9.50 -1.90
C GLU A 98 5.35 9.16 -3.30
N VAL A 99 5.06 10.17 -4.15
CA VAL A 99 4.75 9.93 -5.57
C VAL A 99 5.91 9.22 -6.29
N ARG A 100 7.16 9.63 -6.03
CA ARG A 100 8.33 8.94 -6.60
C ARG A 100 8.44 7.52 -6.09
N LEU A 101 8.19 7.29 -4.80
CA LEU A 101 8.16 5.95 -4.23
C LEU A 101 7.12 5.07 -4.92
N LEU A 102 5.90 5.57 -5.12
CA LEU A 102 4.82 4.85 -5.81
C LEU A 102 5.25 4.42 -7.23
N LEU A 103 5.72 5.37 -8.04
CA LEU A 103 6.14 5.09 -9.42
C LEU A 103 7.29 4.06 -9.47
N TYR A 104 8.26 4.19 -8.55
CA TYR A 104 9.38 3.26 -8.44
C TYR A 104 8.91 1.86 -8.04
N THR A 105 7.98 1.77 -7.09
CA THR A 105 7.42 0.51 -6.59
C THR A 105 6.66 -0.23 -7.69
N ILE A 106 5.79 0.46 -8.42
CA ILE A 106 5.02 -0.11 -9.54
C ILE A 106 5.96 -0.69 -10.59
N LYS A 107 6.96 0.10 -11.00
CA LYS A 107 7.97 -0.33 -11.98
C LYS A 107 8.75 -1.57 -11.51
N ASN A 108 9.19 -1.58 -10.25
CA ASN A 108 9.97 -2.69 -9.70
C ASN A 108 9.19 -4.00 -9.57
N ALA A 109 7.88 -3.90 -9.38
CA ALA A 109 7.00 -5.06 -9.31
C ALA A 109 6.61 -5.62 -10.70
N GLY A 110 7.06 -4.96 -11.78
CA GLY A 110 6.81 -5.37 -13.16
C GLY A 110 5.42 -5.00 -13.68
N ILE A 111 4.74 -4.03 -13.07
CA ILE A 111 3.41 -3.59 -13.48
C ILE A 111 3.50 -2.31 -14.31
N GLU A 112 2.72 -2.23 -15.38
CA GLU A 112 2.64 -1.04 -16.21
C GLU A 112 1.81 0.05 -15.52
N PHE A 113 2.39 1.23 -15.33
CA PHE A 113 1.72 2.33 -14.63
C PHE A 113 0.38 2.73 -15.29
N ASN A 114 0.31 2.70 -16.62
CA ASN A 114 -0.91 3.03 -17.34
C ASN A 114 -2.05 2.05 -17.06
N GLU A 115 -1.75 0.78 -16.76
CA GLU A 115 -2.77 -0.20 -16.36
C GLU A 115 -3.35 0.13 -14.99
N VAL A 116 -2.49 0.56 -14.05
CA VAL A 116 -2.92 1.04 -12.73
C VAL A 116 -3.86 2.22 -12.86
N VAL A 117 -3.48 3.23 -13.66
CA VAL A 117 -4.29 4.43 -13.90
C VAL A 117 -5.62 4.08 -14.55
N ALA A 118 -5.60 3.27 -15.62
CA ALA A 118 -6.82 2.88 -16.34
C ALA A 118 -7.79 2.12 -15.42
N ARG A 119 -7.28 1.18 -14.61
CA ARG A 119 -8.11 0.44 -13.65
C ARG A 119 -8.63 1.35 -12.55
N ALA A 120 -7.80 2.23 -12.00
CA ALA A 120 -8.23 3.20 -10.99
C ALA A 120 -9.35 4.12 -11.52
N GLN A 121 -9.26 4.59 -12.76
CA GLN A 121 -10.30 5.42 -13.39
C GLN A 121 -11.61 4.67 -13.63
N SER A 122 -11.54 3.35 -13.84
CA SER A 122 -12.74 2.51 -13.98
C SER A 122 -13.54 2.35 -12.66
N LEU A 123 -12.91 2.63 -11.51
CA LEU A 123 -13.55 2.59 -10.21
C LEU A 123 -14.26 3.93 -9.92
N THR A 124 -15.60 3.93 -9.97
CA THR A 124 -16.44 5.11 -9.78
C THR A 124 -16.62 5.52 -8.31
N ASN A 125 -16.42 4.61 -7.35
CA ASN A 125 -16.51 4.88 -5.91
C ASN A 125 -15.30 4.27 -5.18
N TYR A 126 -14.28 5.08 -4.92
CA TYR A 126 -13.16 4.72 -4.05
C TYR A 126 -13.25 5.47 -2.73
#